data_AF-A0A8T4DEN8-F1
#
_entry.id   AF-A0A8T4DEN8-F1
#
_cell.length_a   1.000
_cell.length_b   1.000
_cell.length_c   1.000
_cell.angle_alpha   90.00
_cell.angle_beta   90.00
_cell.angle_gamma   90.00
#
_symmetry.space_group_name_H-M   'P 1'
#
loop_
_entity.id
_entity.type
_entity.pdbx_description
1 polymer ?
#
loop_
_entity_poly.entity_id
_entity_poly.type
_entity_poly.pdbx_seq_one_letter_code
_entity_poly.pdbx_strand_id
1 'polypeptide(L)'
;MIEENFKIFKEFWEEEIKKIENAVIDNRSSRLIYNQFSLTKELLIMTMTKFDLTAKFNLEIGLLDTKLTTALEMAHTRYMLQNRSLWVKLIDSISRVISRAPRP
;
A
#
# COMPACT_ATOMS: atom_id res chain seq x y z
N MET A 1 -1.02 23.59 17.55
CA MET A 1 -1.32 23.60 16.10
C MET A 1 -0.44 22.62 15.33
N ILE A 2 0.89 22.69 15.40
CA ILE A 2 1.77 21.76 14.65
C ILE A 2 1.71 20.33 15.21
N GLU A 3 1.76 20.15 16.53
CA GLU A 3 1.59 18.83 17.15
C GLU A 3 0.23 18.21 16.82
N GLU A 4 -0.80 19.03 16.69
CA GLU A 4 -2.15 18.61 16.32
C GLU A 4 -2.23 18.21 14.85
N ASN A 5 -1.65 19.00 13.94
CA ASN A 5 -1.54 18.64 12.52
C ASN A 5 -0.73 17.34 12.33
N PHE A 6 0.36 17.18 13.08
CA PHE A 6 1.15 15.96 13.07
C PHE A 6 0.35 14.76 13.59
N LYS A 7 -0.39 14.94 14.69
CA LYS A 7 -1.25 13.91 15.26
C LYS A 7 -2.31 13.47 14.26
N ILE A 8 -3.01 14.41 13.61
CA ILE A 8 -4.01 14.12 12.57
C ILE A 8 -3.39 13.37 11.41
N PHE A 9 -2.23 13.84 10.91
CA PHE A 9 -1.48 13.17 9.85
C PHE A 9 -1.14 11.72 10.23
N LYS A 10 -0.62 11.53 11.45
CA LYS A 10 -0.21 10.22 11.95
C LYS A 10 -1.40 9.28 12.12
N GLU A 11 -2.46 9.71 12.79
CA GLU A 11 -3.65 8.89 13.03
C GLU A 11 -4.29 8.46 11.71
N PHE A 12 -4.42 9.38 10.75
CA PHE A 12 -4.93 9.07 9.42
C PHE A 12 -4.10 7.97 8.73
N TRP A 13 -2.77 8.13 8.67
CA TRP A 13 -1.92 7.15 8.00
C TRP A 13 -1.80 5.83 8.75
N GLU A 14 -1.84 5.82 10.08
CA GLU A 14 -1.91 4.58 10.86
C GLU A 14 -3.21 3.80 10.58
N GLU A 15 -4.34 4.49 10.41
CA GLU A 15 -5.60 3.86 10.02
C GLU A 15 -5.57 3.33 8.59
N GLU A 16 -5.04 4.09 7.63
CA GLU A 16 -4.91 3.65 6.24
C GLU A 16 -3.97 2.44 6.12
N ILE A 17 -2.84 2.44 6.86
CA ILE A 17 -1.92 1.30 6.91
C ILE A 17 -2.64 0.04 7.39
N LYS A 18 -3.44 0.12 8.47
CA LYS A 18 -4.23 -1.03 8.97
C LYS A 18 -5.20 -1.58 7.92
N LYS A 19 -5.80 -0.72 7.10
CA LYS A 19 -6.67 -1.14 5.99
C LYS A 19 -5.86 -1.86 4.91
N ILE A 20 -4.70 -1.30 4.54
CA ILE A 20 -3.79 -1.85 3.52
C ILE A 20 -3.23 -3.20 3.94
N GLU A 21 -2.90 -3.38 5.23
CA GLU A 21 -2.31 -4.60 5.78
C GLU A 21 -3.13 -5.86 5.47
N ASN A 22 -4.45 -5.76 5.22
CA ASN A 22 -5.30 -6.89 4.86
C ASN A 22 -5.87 -6.80 3.43
N ALA A 23 -5.52 -5.76 2.69
CA ALA A 23 -6.01 -5.54 1.33
C ALA A 23 -5.22 -6.33 0.29
N VAL A 24 -5.80 -6.39 -0.90
CA VAL A 24 -5.20 -6.90 -2.14
C VAL A 24 -5.12 -5.70 -3.08
N ILE A 25 -3.91 -5.22 -3.36
CA ILE A 25 -3.70 -3.97 -4.08
C ILE A 25 -2.74 -4.21 -5.26
N ASP A 26 -3.10 -3.76 -6.46
CA ASP A 26 -2.23 -3.85 -7.62
C ASP A 26 -1.08 -2.82 -7.54
N ASN A 27 -0.04 -3.00 -8.35
CA ASN A 27 1.16 -2.14 -8.34
C ASN A 27 0.85 -0.66 -8.64
N ARG A 28 -0.09 -0.36 -9.55
CA ARG A 28 -0.45 1.02 -9.89
C ARG A 28 -1.13 1.69 -8.69
N SER A 29 -2.07 0.99 -8.07
CA SER A 29 -2.78 1.47 -6.88
C SER A 29 -1.82 1.67 -5.70
N SER A 30 -0.87 0.75 -5.49
CA SER A 30 0.18 0.92 -4.46
C SER A 30 1.01 2.18 -4.68
N ARG A 31 1.42 2.47 -5.93
CA ARG A 31 2.15 3.69 -6.26
C ARG A 31 1.35 4.97 -6.00
N LEU A 32 0.05 4.96 -6.32
CA LEU A 32 -0.82 6.11 -6.06
C LEU A 32 -0.93 6.41 -4.56
N ILE A 33 -1.10 5.37 -3.74
CA ILE A 33 -1.15 5.51 -2.28
C ILE A 33 0.16 6.08 -1.74
N TYR A 34 1.30 5.55 -2.16
CA TYR A 34 2.61 6.04 -1.73
C TYR A 34 2.87 7.49 -2.16
N ASN A 35 2.47 7.86 -3.38
CA ASN A 35 2.56 9.24 -3.85
C ASN A 35 1.70 10.18 -2.99
N GLN A 36 0.50 9.77 -2.61
CA GLN A 36 -0.37 10.55 -1.72
C GLN A 36 0.26 10.72 -0.33
N PHE A 37 0.91 9.68 0.21
CA PHE A 37 1.69 9.79 1.45
C PHE A 37 2.82 10.80 1.32
N SER A 38 3.60 10.73 0.23
CA SER A 38 4.70 11.65 -0.01
C SER A 38 4.23 13.11 -0.11
N LEU A 39 3.14 13.37 -0.84
CA LEU A 39 2.55 14.70 -0.95
C LEU A 39 2.06 15.23 0.40
N THR A 40 1.33 14.42 1.17
CA THR A 40 0.82 14.85 2.49
C THR A 40 1.94 15.04 3.51
N LYS A 41 3.01 14.23 3.43
CA LYS A 41 4.25 14.39 4.21
C LYS A 41 4.94 15.71 3.87
N GLU A 42 5.11 16.04 2.59
CA GLU A 42 5.71 17.31 2.16
C GLU A 42 4.87 18.52 2.62
N LEU A 43 3.54 18.45 2.46
CA LEU A 43 2.64 19.50 2.95
C LEU A 43 2.77 19.70 4.47
N LEU A 44 2.81 18.62 5.24
CA LEU A 44 3.05 18.70 6.68
C LEU A 44 4.39 19.39 6.99
N ILE A 45 5.47 18.97 6.33
CA ILE A 45 6.81 19.55 6.51
C ILE A 45 6.82 21.05 6.16
N MET A 46 6.12 21.48 5.10
CA MET A 46 6.01 22.89 4.74
C MET A 46 5.27 23.73 5.79
N THR A 47 4.35 23.12 6.55
CA THR A 47 3.65 23.81 7.64
C THR A 47 4.45 23.86 8.95
N MET A 48 5.51 23.05 9.06
CA MET A 48 6.40 23.04 10.22
C MET A 48 7.49 24.12 10.07
N THR A 49 7.81 24.87 11.13
CA THR A 49 9.00 25.72 11.10
C THR A 49 10.26 24.88 11.26
N LYS A 50 11.43 25.44 10.93
CA LYS A 50 12.74 24.76 11.15
C LYS A 50 12.98 24.37 12.61
N PHE A 51 12.39 25.09 13.57
CA PHE A 51 12.47 24.76 15.00
C PHE A 51 11.54 23.60 15.38
N ASP A 52 10.43 23.43 14.66
CA ASP A 52 9.47 22.36 14.90
C ASP A 52 9.90 21.02 14.33
N LEU A 53 10.81 21.00 13.34
CA LEU A 53 11.44 19.79 12.78
C LEU A 53 12.43 19.16 13.78
N THR A 54 11.88 18.63 14.86
CA THR A 54 12.64 17.89 15.87
C THR A 54 12.99 16.49 15.37
N ALA A 55 14.06 15.90 15.93
CA ALA A 55 14.45 14.52 15.64
C ALA A 55 13.30 13.52 15.87
N LYS A 56 12.40 13.82 16.82
CA LYS A 56 11.21 13.00 17.12
C LYS A 56 10.24 12.94 15.93
N PHE A 57 9.85 14.08 15.36
CA PHE A 57 8.91 14.08 14.22
C PHE A 57 9.51 13.38 13.01
N ASN A 58 10.79 13.63 12.71
CA ASN A 58 11.48 12.95 11.61
C ASN A 58 11.50 11.44 11.79
N LEU A 59 11.77 10.97 13.02
CA LEU A 59 11.77 9.54 13.34
C LEU A 59 10.36 8.95 13.18
N GLU A 60 9.33 9.61 13.69
CA GLU A 60 7.96 9.09 13.58
C GLU A 60 7.43 9.09 12.13
N ILE A 61 7.74 10.12 11.34
CA ILE A 61 7.43 10.15 9.91
C ILE A 61 8.16 9.01 9.18
N GLY A 62 9.44 8.78 9.49
CA GLY A 62 10.21 7.68 8.91
C GLY A 62 9.66 6.29 9.29
N LEU A 63 9.14 6.13 10.50
CA LEU A 63 8.46 4.90 10.91
C LEU A 63 7.16 4.68 10.14
N LEU A 64 6.36 5.72 9.92
CA LEU A 64 5.14 5.64 9.10
C LEU A 64 5.47 5.25 7.65
N ASP A 65 6.49 5.87 7.07
CA ASP A 65 6.98 5.61 5.71
C ASP A 65 7.36 4.13 5.54
N THR A 66 8.14 3.61 6.49
CA THR A 66 8.56 2.20 6.51
C THR A 66 7.36 1.27 6.63
N LYS A 67 6.44 1.53 7.58
CA LYS A 67 5.23 0.72 7.77
C LYS A 67 4.35 0.70 6.53
N LEU A 68 4.13 1.85 5.91
CA LEU A 68 3.33 1.96 4.69
C LEU A 68 3.98 1.17 3.55
N THR A 69 5.28 1.32 3.37
CA THR A 69 6.03 0.59 2.33
C THR A 69 5.87 -0.92 2.49
N THR A 70 6.11 -1.44 3.70
CA THR A 70 5.93 -2.87 3.99
C THR A 70 4.48 -3.32 3.77
N ALA A 71 3.49 -2.54 4.23
CA ALA A 71 2.08 -2.90 4.06
C ALA A 71 1.69 -2.96 2.56
N LEU A 72 2.17 -2.01 1.75
CA LEU A 72 1.94 -1.99 0.30
C LEU A 72 2.62 -3.16 -0.42
N GLU A 73 3.84 -3.53 -0.03
CA GLU A 73 4.55 -4.71 -0.56
C GLU A 73 3.79 -6.01 -0.25
N MET A 74 3.29 -6.14 0.98
CA MET A 74 2.47 -7.29 1.39
C MET A 74 1.16 -7.34 0.61
N ALA A 75 0.45 -6.20 0.49
CA ALA A 75 -0.79 -6.11 -0.27
C ALA A 75 -0.59 -6.44 -1.76
N HIS A 76 0.53 -5.98 -2.34
CA HIS A 76 0.90 -6.29 -3.71
C HIS A 76 1.25 -7.77 -3.90
N THR A 77 1.98 -8.35 -2.95
CA THR A 77 2.29 -9.78 -2.96
C THR A 77 1.02 -10.62 -2.94
N ARG A 78 0.01 -10.25 -2.12
CA ARG A 78 -1.29 -10.92 -2.13
C ARG A 78 -2.01 -10.80 -3.46
N TYR A 79 -1.97 -9.63 -4.09
CA TYR A 79 -2.51 -9.42 -5.45
C TYR A 79 -1.86 -10.38 -6.45
N MET A 80 -0.54 -10.50 -6.43
CA MET A 80 0.19 -11.41 -7.32
C MET A 80 -0.19 -12.88 -7.07
N LEU A 81 -0.29 -13.30 -5.80
CA LEU A 81 -0.66 -14.67 -5.44
C LEU A 81 -2.11 -14.99 -5.82
N GLN A 82 -3.05 -14.08 -5.57
CA GLN A 82 -4.45 -14.26 -5.92
C GLN A 82 -4.60 -14.38 -7.44
N ASN A 83 -3.99 -13.47 -8.22
CA ASN A 83 -4.08 -13.52 -9.67
C ASN A 83 -3.36 -14.73 -10.27
N ARG A 84 -2.22 -15.16 -9.72
CA ARG A 84 -1.58 -16.42 -10.13
C ARG A 84 -2.50 -17.62 -9.93
N SER A 85 -3.21 -17.68 -8.79
CA SER A 85 -4.17 -18.76 -8.53
C SER A 85 -5.35 -18.76 -9.53
N LEU A 86 -5.78 -17.59 -9.98
CA LEU A 86 -6.84 -17.45 -10.98
C LEU A 86 -6.36 -17.91 -12.36
N TRP A 87 -5.13 -17.54 -12.76
CA TRP A 87 -4.54 -17.99 -14.03
C TRP A 87 -4.37 -19.51 -14.11
N VAL A 88 -3.89 -20.14 -13.03
CA VAL A 88 -3.76 -21.61 -12.97
C VAL A 88 -5.13 -22.28 -13.13
N LYS A 89 -6.17 -21.80 -12.41
CA LYS A 89 -7.53 -22.33 -12.54
C LYS A 89 -8.12 -22.15 -13.94
N LEU A 90 -7.83 -21.02 -14.59
CA LEU A 90 -8.30 -20.75 -15.96
C LEU A 90 -7.65 -21.72 -16.96
N ILE A 91 -6.32 -21.90 -16.88
CA ILE A 91 -5.57 -22.83 -17.74
C ILE A 91 -6.07 -24.26 -17.53
N ASP A 92 -6.26 -24.70 -16.29
CA ASP A 92 -6.78 -26.03 -15.97
C ASP A 92 -8.20 -26.26 -16.54
N SER A 93 -9.02 -25.21 -16.55
CA SER A 93 -10.38 -25.27 -17.09
C SER A 93 -10.36 -25.39 -18.61
N ILE A 94 -9.52 -24.59 -19.29
CA ILE A 94 -9.32 -24.67 -20.74
C ILE A 94 -8.77 -26.04 -21.14
N SER A 95 -7.76 -26.55 -20.43
CA SER A 95 -7.16 -27.87 -20.67
C SER A 95 -8.20 -29.00 -20.55
N ARG A 96 -9.09 -28.93 -19.55
CA ARG A 96 -10.19 -29.90 -19.38
C ARG A 96 -11.23 -29.85 -20.50
N VAL A 97 -11.50 -28.67 -21.06
CA VAL A 97 -12.41 -28.55 -22.22
C VAL A 97 -11.76 -29.14 -23.47
N ILE A 98 -10.50 -28.81 -23.74
CA ILE A 98 -9.76 -29.30 -24.91
C ILE A 98 -9.60 -30.83 -24.86
N SER A 99 -9.25 -31.39 -23.71
CA SER A 99 -9.08 -32.84 -23.53
C SER A 99 -10.39 -33.65 -23.63
N ARG A 100 -11.54 -33.00 -23.52
CA ARG A 100 -12.88 -33.62 -23.68
C ARG A 100 -13.50 -33.39 -25.06
N ALA A 101 -12.86 -32.62 -25.93
CA ALA A 101 -13.33 -32.44 -27.30
C ALA A 101 -13.17 -33.75 -28.08
N PRO A 102 -14.23 -34.26 -28.75
CA PRO A 102 -14.12 -35.46 -29.58
C PRO A 102 -13.10 -35.17 -30.70
N ARG A 103 -12.13 -36.07 -30.87
CA ARG A 103 -11.19 -35.99 -31.99
C ARG A 103 -11.93 -36.30 -33.29
N PRO A 104 -11.64 -35.58 -34.39
CA PRO A 104 -12.21 -35.85 -35.71
C PRO A 104 -11.80 -37.23 -36.25
#